data_AF-A0A536WD98-F1
#
_entry.id   AF-A0A536WD98-F1
#
_cell.length_a   1.000
_cell.length_b   1.000
_cell.length_c   1.000
_cell.angle_alpha   90.00
_cell.angle_beta   90.00
_cell.angle_gamma   90.00
#
_symmetry.space_group_name_H-M   'P 1'
#
loop_
_entity.id
_entity.type
_entity.pdbx_description
1 polymer ?
#
loop_
_entity_poly.entity_id
_entity_poly.type
_entity_poly.pdbx_seq_one_letter_code
_entity_poly.pdbx_strand_id
1 'polypeptide(L)'
;SLIEFPLWNAHFLGLTALLLGAGARLETRFPAVSRTGWITPAAACAALSVTLGVALRDYVRLDTTRISGTMLTLTPAAQAHRDTETMHELAHGLMAPLAELWIVIGAPLDRSRLADKLAMSERVARYWPAHAVVTRRSVFLAFQGEAARSRELLALVLRTFPHRRDATILMLEQARQADSNAIAPLIAMAKSLDIPPAAFRER
;
A
#
# COMPACT_ATOMS: atom_id res chain seq x y z
N SER A 1 21.29 14.29 -7.58
CA SER A 1 21.38 13.75 -8.96
C SER A 1 19.98 13.45 -9.43
N LEU A 2 19.51 14.12 -10.49
CA LEU A 2 18.11 14.24 -10.94
C LEU A 2 17.85 13.38 -12.20
N ILE A 3 18.32 12.12 -12.21
CA ILE A 3 18.29 11.27 -13.41
C ILE A 3 17.46 9.98 -13.23
N GLU A 4 16.85 9.74 -12.06
CA GLU A 4 16.04 8.52 -11.82
C GLU A 4 14.53 8.79 -11.69
N PHE A 5 13.97 9.64 -12.56
CA PHE A 5 12.52 9.78 -12.71
C PHE A 5 11.95 9.21 -14.04
N PRO A 6 12.21 7.95 -14.47
CA PRO A 6 11.65 7.43 -15.72
C PRO A 6 10.35 6.60 -15.58
N LEU A 7 9.76 6.41 -14.39
CA LEU A 7 8.56 5.55 -14.26
C LEU A 7 7.23 6.30 -14.19
N TRP A 8 7.22 7.59 -13.81
CA TRP A 8 5.96 8.36 -13.74
C TRP A 8 5.52 8.90 -15.12
N ASN A 9 6.49 9.22 -15.99
CA ASN A 9 6.21 9.79 -17.31
C ASN A 9 5.74 8.76 -18.36
N ALA A 10 5.85 7.46 -18.10
CA ALA A 10 5.37 6.44 -19.05
C ALA A 10 3.85 6.53 -19.28
N HIS A 11 3.08 6.89 -18.24
CA HIS A 11 1.63 7.09 -18.33
C HIS A 11 1.30 8.31 -19.20
N PHE A 12 2.08 9.39 -19.06
CA PHE A 12 1.97 10.59 -19.89
C PHE A 12 2.34 10.28 -21.34
N LEU A 13 3.47 9.60 -21.58
CA LEU A 13 3.91 9.22 -22.92
C LEU A 13 2.89 8.31 -23.62
N GLY A 14 2.27 7.38 -22.89
CA GLY A 14 1.19 6.54 -23.43
C GLY A 14 -0.03 7.36 -23.83
N LEU A 15 -0.50 8.27 -22.97
CA LEU A 15 -1.63 9.15 -23.28
C LEU A 15 -1.31 10.12 -24.43
N THR A 16 -0.11 10.70 -24.42
CA THR A 16 0.38 11.63 -25.44
C THR A 16 0.56 10.91 -26.78
N ALA A 17 1.08 9.69 -26.82
CA ALA A 17 1.19 8.89 -28.03
C ALA A 17 -0.18 8.48 -28.58
N LEU A 18 -1.15 8.16 -27.72
CA LEU A 18 -2.54 7.91 -28.11
C LEU A 18 -3.21 9.17 -28.69
N LEU A 19 -3.01 10.33 -28.05
CA LEU A 19 -3.52 11.62 -28.51
C LEU A 19 -2.88 12.06 -29.84
N LEU A 20 -1.55 11.91 -29.97
CA LEU A 20 -0.83 12.14 -31.23
C LEU A 20 -1.27 11.17 -32.32
N GLY A 21 -1.46 9.89 -32.00
CA GLY A 21 -1.95 8.89 -32.94
C GLY A 21 -3.39 9.14 -33.39
N ALA A 22 -4.25 9.67 -32.51
CA ALA A 22 -5.61 10.06 -32.84
C ALA A 22 -5.67 11.38 -33.64
N GLY A 23 -4.83 12.36 -33.29
CA GLY A 23 -4.72 13.66 -33.97
C GLY A 23 -4.07 13.56 -35.35
N ALA A 24 -3.04 12.73 -35.52
CA ALA A 24 -2.37 12.53 -36.81
C ALA A 24 -3.29 11.89 -37.87
N ARG A 25 -4.30 11.11 -37.45
CA ARG A 25 -5.31 10.55 -38.35
C ARG A 25 -6.33 11.58 -38.86
N LEU A 26 -6.45 12.75 -38.20
CA LEU A 26 -7.32 13.83 -38.68
C LEU A 26 -6.70 14.56 -39.89
N GLU A 27 -5.37 14.61 -40.00
CA GLU A 27 -4.68 15.30 -41.10
C GLU A 27 -4.46 14.40 -42.34
N THR A 28 -4.37 13.07 -42.16
CA THR A 28 -4.19 12.14 -43.29
C THR A 28 -5.52 11.63 -43.82
N ARG A 29 -6.14 12.41 -44.71
CA ARG A 29 -7.24 11.95 -45.57
C ARG A 29 -6.73 10.85 -46.52
N PHE A 30 -7.21 9.62 -46.34
CA PHE A 30 -7.24 8.61 -47.41
C PHE A 30 -8.68 8.09 -47.56
N PRO A 31 -9.26 8.12 -48.77
CA PRO A 31 -10.67 7.78 -48.99
C PRO A 31 -10.81 6.29 -49.26
N ALA A 32 -10.61 5.43 -48.25
CA ALA A 32 -10.99 4.01 -48.30
C ALA A 32 -10.86 3.34 -46.94
N VAL A 33 -11.44 3.91 -45.87
CA VAL A 33 -11.56 3.17 -44.61
C VAL A 33 -12.95 2.56 -44.55
N SER A 34 -13.00 1.25 -44.82
CA SER A 34 -14.10 0.37 -44.47
C SER A 34 -14.66 0.76 -43.09
N ARG A 35 -15.98 0.84 -42.98
CA ARG A 35 -16.74 1.15 -41.75
C ARG A 35 -16.31 0.26 -40.56
N THR A 36 -15.67 -0.89 -40.83
CA THR A 36 -15.10 -1.82 -39.85
C THR A 36 -13.77 -1.37 -39.24
N GLY A 37 -12.96 -0.54 -39.92
CA GLY A 37 -11.64 -0.11 -39.46
C GLY A 37 -11.65 0.88 -38.29
N TRP A 38 -12.79 1.50 -37.99
CA TRP A 38 -12.95 2.45 -36.89
C TRP A 38 -13.54 1.79 -35.64
N ILE A 39 -14.14 0.60 -35.79
CA ILE A 39 -14.78 -0.13 -34.68
C ILE A 39 -13.72 -0.60 -33.68
N THR A 40 -12.60 -1.13 -34.15
CA THR A 40 -11.52 -1.62 -33.29
C THR A 40 -10.88 -0.51 -32.42
N PRO A 41 -10.43 0.63 -32.97
CA PRO A 41 -9.88 1.70 -32.14
C PRO A 41 -10.97 2.36 -31.27
N ALA A 42 -12.21 2.47 -31.72
CA ALA A 42 -13.31 2.99 -30.91
C ALA A 42 -13.64 2.07 -29.72
N ALA A 43 -13.66 0.75 -29.94
CA ALA A 43 -13.87 -0.24 -28.88
C ALA A 43 -12.71 -0.24 -27.87
N ALA A 44 -11.46 -0.12 -28.34
CA ALA A 44 -10.30 0.00 -27.46
C ALA A 44 -10.34 1.29 -26.62
N CYS A 45 -10.72 2.41 -27.24
CA CYS A 45 -10.88 3.70 -26.55
C CYS A 45 -12.01 3.63 -25.51
N ALA A 46 -13.16 3.05 -25.86
CA ALA A 46 -14.27 2.83 -24.94
C ALA A 46 -13.88 1.92 -23.77
N ALA A 47 -13.17 0.82 -24.03
CA ALA A 47 -12.66 -0.06 -22.98
C ALA A 47 -11.69 0.69 -22.05
N LEU A 48 -10.74 1.46 -22.59
CA LEU A 48 -9.84 2.30 -21.78
C LEU A 48 -10.60 3.33 -20.95
N SER A 49 -11.60 4.00 -21.52
CA SER A 49 -12.43 4.97 -20.79
C SER A 49 -13.21 4.31 -19.65
N VAL A 50 -13.74 3.10 -19.86
CA VAL A 50 -14.41 2.32 -18.81
C VAL A 50 -13.40 1.93 -17.71
N THR A 51 -12.23 1.40 -18.07
CA THR A 51 -11.18 1.05 -17.10
C THR A 51 -10.72 2.27 -16.31
N LEU A 52 -10.49 3.41 -16.96
CA LEU A 52 -10.10 4.66 -16.31
C LEU A 52 -11.21 5.19 -15.40
N GLY A 53 -12.47 5.10 -15.82
CA GLY A 53 -13.62 5.49 -15.01
C GLY A 53 -13.77 4.63 -13.75
N VAL A 54 -13.56 3.32 -13.87
CA VAL A 54 -13.55 2.40 -12.73
C VAL A 54 -12.38 2.72 -11.79
N ALA A 55 -11.17 2.88 -12.32
CA ALA A 55 -9.99 3.21 -11.53
C ALA A 55 -10.13 4.56 -10.80
N LEU A 56 -10.70 5.58 -11.47
CA LEU A 56 -10.94 6.89 -10.86
C LEU A 56 -12.01 6.82 -9.77
N ARG A 57 -13.08 6.07 -10.00
CA ARG A 57 -14.11 5.81 -8.98
C ARG A 57 -13.52 5.12 -7.76
N ASP A 58 -12.74 4.06 -7.98
CA ASP A 58 -12.10 3.31 -6.90
C ASP A 58 -11.08 4.17 -6.14
N TYR A 59 -10.32 5.02 -6.85
CA TYR A 59 -9.41 5.99 -6.25
C TYR A 59 -10.15 7.00 -5.37
N VAL A 60 -11.23 7.61 -5.86
CA VAL A 60 -12.03 8.57 -5.07
C VAL A 60 -12.66 7.88 -3.85
N ARG A 61 -13.17 6.66 -4.02
CA ARG A 61 -13.73 5.84 -2.92
C ARG A 61 -12.66 5.53 -1.88
N LEU A 62 -11.43 5.27 -2.31
CA LEU A 62 -10.29 5.02 -1.44
C LEU A 62 -9.79 6.29 -0.72
N ASP A 63 -9.76 7.43 -1.40
CA ASP A 63 -9.31 8.71 -0.84
C ASP A 63 -10.29 9.22 0.23
N THR A 64 -11.60 9.12 -0.05
CA THR A 64 -12.65 9.49 0.91
C THR A 64 -12.65 8.61 2.16
N THR A 65 -12.55 7.29 2.00
CA THR A 65 -12.45 6.34 3.12
C THR A 65 -11.14 6.49 3.92
N ARG A 66 -10.03 6.88 3.28
CA ARG A 66 -8.77 7.21 3.96
C ARG A 66 -8.91 8.42 4.88
N ILE A 67 -9.54 9.49 4.41
CA ILE A 67 -9.75 10.72 5.19
C ILE A 67 -10.65 10.43 6.41
N SER A 68 -11.73 9.69 6.20
CA SER A 68 -12.63 9.26 7.27
C SER A 68 -11.95 8.31 8.26
N GLY A 69 -11.18 7.32 7.79
CA GLY A 69 -10.43 6.40 8.64
C GLY A 69 -9.31 7.05 9.46
N THR A 70 -8.68 8.13 8.97
CA THR A 70 -7.68 8.89 9.76
C THR A 70 -8.34 9.68 10.90
N MET A 71 -9.62 10.02 10.76
CA MET A 71 -10.47 10.63 11.79
C MET A 71 -11.24 9.58 12.61
N LEU A 72 -10.67 8.38 12.82
CA LEU A 72 -11.30 7.27 13.54
C LEU A 72 -11.79 7.61 14.96
N THR A 73 -11.28 8.69 15.56
CA THR A 73 -11.76 9.22 16.86
C THR A 73 -13.00 10.11 16.77
N LEU A 74 -13.43 10.52 15.56
CA LEU A 74 -14.54 11.44 15.29
C LEU A 74 -15.59 10.88 14.30
N THR A 75 -15.27 9.80 13.58
CA THR A 75 -16.22 9.17 12.65
C THR A 75 -17.26 8.31 13.37
N PRO A 76 -18.56 8.46 13.07
CA PRO A 76 -19.61 7.58 13.58
C PRO A 76 -19.34 6.10 13.27
N ALA A 77 -19.66 5.19 14.19
CA ALA A 77 -19.40 3.75 14.05
C ALA A 77 -19.97 3.13 12.75
N ALA A 78 -21.12 3.62 12.27
CA ALA A 78 -21.73 3.19 11.02
C ALA A 78 -20.96 3.65 9.76
N GLN A 79 -20.19 4.73 9.84
CA GLN A 79 -19.30 5.17 8.76
C GLN A 79 -18.02 4.32 8.76
N ALA A 80 -17.43 4.09 9.93
CA ALA A 80 -16.25 3.22 10.07
C ALA A 80 -16.52 1.78 9.56
N HIS A 81 -17.72 1.25 9.80
CA HIS A 81 -18.12 -0.05 9.28
C HIS A 81 -18.19 -0.08 7.74
N ARG A 82 -18.82 0.92 7.13
CA ARG A 82 -18.91 1.06 5.66
C ARG A 82 -17.54 1.27 5.00
N ASP A 83 -16.66 2.02 5.64
CA ASP A 83 -15.30 2.26 5.15
C ASP A 83 -14.48 0.96 5.19
N THR A 84 -14.66 0.14 6.24
CA THR A 84 -14.02 -1.18 6.38
C THR A 84 -14.50 -2.16 5.31
N GLU A 85 -15.81 -2.22 5.07
CA GLU A 85 -16.41 -3.06 4.03
C GLU A 85 -15.92 -2.65 2.64
N THR A 86 -15.93 -1.35 2.36
CA THR A 86 -15.41 -0.77 1.12
C THR A 86 -13.94 -1.14 0.87
N MET A 87 -13.10 -1.06 1.90
CA MET A 87 -11.69 -1.46 1.79
C MET A 87 -11.54 -2.95 1.52
N HIS A 88 -12.36 -3.79 2.12
CA HIS A 88 -12.37 -5.22 1.85
C HIS A 88 -12.85 -5.57 0.44
N GLU A 89 -13.86 -4.88 -0.10
CA GLU A 89 -14.25 -5.05 -1.51
C GLU A 89 -13.10 -4.68 -2.45
N LEU A 90 -12.46 -3.52 -2.22
CA LEU A 90 -11.36 -3.04 -3.04
C LEU A 90 -10.12 -3.95 -2.97
N ALA A 91 -9.94 -4.68 -1.87
CA ALA A 91 -8.85 -5.65 -1.68
C ALA A 91 -8.93 -6.88 -2.63
N HIS A 92 -10.03 -7.07 -3.36
CA HIS A 92 -10.19 -8.16 -4.33
C HIS A 92 -10.13 -7.69 -5.79
N GLY A 93 -10.01 -6.37 -6.04
CA GLY A 93 -10.05 -5.77 -7.37
C GLY A 93 -8.70 -5.25 -7.88
N LEU A 94 -8.73 -4.43 -8.94
CA LEU A 94 -7.53 -3.81 -9.52
C LEU A 94 -6.77 -2.94 -8.50
N MET A 95 -7.49 -2.35 -7.55
CA MET A 95 -6.92 -1.52 -6.46
C MET A 95 -6.48 -2.34 -5.24
N ALA A 96 -6.46 -3.68 -5.34
CA ALA A 96 -6.09 -4.55 -4.22
C ALA A 96 -4.76 -4.17 -3.54
N PRO A 97 -3.65 -3.89 -4.27
CA PRO A 97 -2.39 -3.54 -3.61
C PRO A 97 -2.49 -2.28 -2.75
N LEU A 98 -3.27 -1.29 -3.21
CA LEU A 98 -3.47 -0.03 -2.50
C LEU A 98 -4.44 -0.18 -1.33
N ALA A 99 -5.53 -0.93 -1.51
CA ALA A 99 -6.47 -1.24 -0.45
C ALA A 99 -5.79 -2.03 0.68
N GLU A 100 -5.04 -3.10 0.36
CA GLU A 100 -4.28 -3.87 1.34
C GLU A 100 -3.26 -3.00 2.08
N LEU A 101 -2.59 -2.07 1.40
CA LEU A 101 -1.67 -1.12 2.04
C LEU A 101 -2.41 -0.28 3.10
N TRP A 102 -3.56 0.29 2.76
CA TRP A 102 -4.36 1.09 3.70
C TRP A 102 -4.89 0.26 4.86
N ILE A 103 -5.37 -0.96 4.59
CA ILE A 103 -5.82 -1.86 5.64
C ILE A 103 -4.67 -2.18 6.60
N VAL A 104 -3.47 -2.47 6.10
CA VAL A 104 -2.30 -2.74 6.97
C VAL A 104 -1.88 -1.51 7.75
N ILE A 105 -1.83 -0.32 7.13
CA ILE A 105 -1.48 0.93 7.83
C ILE A 105 -2.52 1.28 8.92
N GLY A 106 -3.80 0.99 8.67
CA GLY A 106 -4.90 1.23 9.60
C GLY A 106 -5.15 0.11 10.62
N ALA A 107 -4.60 -1.08 10.41
CA ALA A 107 -4.86 -2.23 11.26
C ALA A 107 -4.51 -1.94 12.74
N PRO A 108 -5.36 -2.32 13.71
CA PRO A 108 -5.04 -2.08 15.11
C PRO A 108 -3.85 -2.94 15.57
N LEU A 109 -3.02 -2.40 16.46
CA LEU A 109 -1.85 -3.08 17.04
C LEU A 109 -2.26 -3.99 18.20
N ASP A 110 -3.12 -4.96 17.90
CA ASP A 110 -3.61 -5.97 18.85
C ASP A 110 -3.58 -7.38 18.23
N ARG A 111 -3.94 -8.38 19.04
CA ARG A 111 -3.99 -9.80 18.65
C ARG A 111 -5.22 -10.20 17.81
N SER A 112 -6.17 -9.30 17.56
CA SER A 112 -7.36 -9.63 16.76
C SER A 112 -6.96 -9.93 15.32
N ARG A 113 -7.57 -10.97 14.72
CA ARG A 113 -7.33 -11.39 13.31
C ARG A 113 -5.83 -11.43 12.94
N LEU A 114 -4.99 -11.91 13.86
CA LEU A 114 -3.53 -11.82 13.74
C LEU A 114 -2.99 -12.54 12.49
N ALA A 115 -3.55 -13.71 12.17
CA ALA A 115 -3.18 -14.47 10.98
C ALA A 115 -3.40 -13.65 9.69
N ASP A 116 -4.53 -12.95 9.58
CA ASP A 116 -4.85 -12.11 8.43
C ASP A 116 -3.91 -10.90 8.34
N LYS A 117 -3.66 -10.23 9.48
CA LYS A 117 -2.70 -9.11 9.57
C LYS A 117 -1.30 -9.53 9.15
N LEU A 118 -0.85 -10.72 9.53
CA LEU A 118 0.44 -11.28 9.13
C LEU A 118 0.49 -11.62 7.65
N ALA A 119 -0.50 -12.34 7.13
CA ALA A 119 -0.55 -12.72 5.73
C ALA A 119 -0.58 -11.50 4.81
N MET A 120 -1.41 -10.50 5.14
CA MET A 120 -1.55 -9.28 4.34
C MET A 120 -0.32 -8.37 4.49
N SER A 121 0.20 -8.15 5.70
CA SER A 121 1.42 -7.35 5.86
C SER A 121 2.64 -7.96 5.16
N GLU A 122 2.67 -9.29 4.97
CA GLU A 122 3.69 -9.93 4.14
C GLU A 122 3.57 -9.55 2.68
N ARG A 123 2.35 -9.68 2.10
CA ARG A 123 2.10 -9.32 0.71
C ARG A 123 2.43 -7.85 0.47
N VAL A 124 1.91 -6.97 1.33
CA VAL A 124 2.15 -5.52 1.27
C VAL A 124 3.64 -5.20 1.35
N ALA A 125 4.39 -5.85 2.24
CA ALA A 125 5.82 -5.59 2.37
C ALA A 125 6.64 -5.95 1.11
N ARG A 126 6.16 -6.86 0.23
CA ARG A 126 6.86 -7.22 -1.02
C ARG A 126 6.81 -6.10 -2.06
N TYR A 127 5.70 -5.36 -2.15
CA TYR A 127 5.54 -4.30 -3.16
C TYR A 127 5.61 -2.89 -2.56
N TRP A 128 5.44 -2.74 -1.24
CA TRP A 128 5.51 -1.46 -0.53
C TRP A 128 6.16 -1.60 0.86
N PRO A 129 7.49 -1.76 0.95
CA PRO A 129 8.21 -1.92 2.21
C PRO A 129 8.37 -0.60 3.00
N ALA A 130 7.28 0.15 3.21
CA ALA A 130 7.31 1.39 3.97
C ALA A 130 7.47 1.14 5.48
N HIS A 131 8.13 2.07 6.17
CA HIS A 131 8.38 2.03 7.62
C HIS A 131 7.16 1.56 8.45
N ALA A 132 5.97 2.12 8.21
CA ALA A 132 4.76 1.75 8.94
C ALA A 132 4.36 0.28 8.71
N VAL A 133 4.47 -0.24 7.49
CA VAL A 133 4.12 -1.63 7.13
C VAL A 133 5.05 -2.61 7.83
N VAL A 134 6.36 -2.42 7.69
CA VAL A 134 7.35 -3.35 8.22
C VAL A 134 7.44 -3.29 9.75
N THR A 135 7.22 -2.12 10.36
CA THR A 135 7.12 -1.98 11.82
C THR A 135 5.92 -2.73 12.35
N ARG A 136 4.72 -2.55 11.77
CA ARG A 136 3.51 -3.29 12.15
C ARG A 136 3.70 -4.80 12.00
N ARG A 137 4.33 -5.25 10.91
CA ARG A 137 4.66 -6.66 10.72
C ARG A 137 5.55 -7.20 11.85
N SER A 138 6.58 -6.46 12.27
CA SER A 138 7.42 -6.90 13.40
C SER A 138 6.61 -7.05 14.69
N VAL A 139 5.64 -6.16 14.95
CA VAL A 139 4.73 -6.26 16.09
C VAL A 139 3.84 -7.50 15.99
N PHE A 140 3.25 -7.76 14.82
CA PHE A 140 2.41 -8.93 14.61
C PHE A 140 3.17 -10.25 14.77
N LEU A 141 4.43 -10.29 14.33
CA LEU A 141 5.31 -11.45 14.56
C LEU A 141 5.57 -11.66 16.06
N ALA A 142 5.76 -10.60 16.83
CA ALA A 142 5.91 -10.72 18.28
C ALA A 142 4.64 -11.27 18.94
N PHE A 143 3.46 -10.77 18.55
CA PHE A 143 2.18 -11.28 19.04
C PHE A 143 1.94 -12.76 18.69
N GLN A 144 2.48 -13.24 17.57
CA GLN A 144 2.39 -14.65 17.17
C GLN A 144 3.35 -15.56 17.96
N GLY A 145 4.26 -14.98 18.75
CA GLY A 145 5.31 -15.72 19.44
C GLY A 145 6.58 -15.90 18.60
N GLU A 146 6.66 -15.33 17.39
CA GLU A 146 7.86 -15.35 16.54
C GLU A 146 8.87 -14.27 16.95
N ALA A 147 9.26 -14.25 18.24
CA ALA A 147 10.07 -13.20 18.84
C ALA A 147 11.45 -13.01 18.16
N ALA A 148 12.05 -14.08 17.64
CA ALA A 148 13.33 -13.99 16.91
C ALA A 148 13.17 -13.24 15.58
N ARG A 149 12.19 -13.63 14.76
CA ARG A 149 11.91 -12.97 13.47
C ARG A 149 11.42 -11.55 13.65
N SER A 150 10.63 -11.29 14.69
CA SER A 150 10.21 -9.95 15.07
C SER A 150 11.41 -9.03 15.33
N ARG A 151 12.38 -9.49 16.14
CA ARG A 151 13.61 -8.74 16.43
C ARG A 151 14.48 -8.55 15.19
N GLU A 152 14.66 -9.60 14.38
CA GLU A 152 15.40 -9.52 13.11
C GLU A 152 14.80 -8.46 12.18
N LEU A 153 13.47 -8.48 12.01
CA LEU A 153 12.77 -7.51 11.17
C LEU A 153 12.85 -6.10 11.76
N LEU A 154 12.65 -5.92 13.07
CA LEU A 154 12.78 -4.62 13.72
C LEU A 154 14.20 -4.04 13.58
N ALA A 155 15.23 -4.89 13.65
CA ALA A 155 16.61 -4.46 13.47
C ALA A 155 16.79 -3.90 12.06
N LEU A 156 16.21 -4.58 11.07
CA LEU A 156 16.19 -4.10 9.69
C LEU A 156 15.45 -2.77 9.58
N VAL A 157 14.29 -2.61 10.22
CA VAL A 157 13.55 -1.34 10.24
C VAL A 157 14.41 -0.20 10.79
N LEU A 158 15.08 -0.41 11.94
CA LEU A 158 15.88 0.63 12.58
C LEU A 158 17.12 1.02 11.75
N ARG A 159 17.69 0.07 10.99
CA ARG A 159 18.80 0.34 10.06
C ARG A 159 18.34 1.07 8.79
N THR A 160 17.21 0.66 8.22
CA THR A 160 16.69 1.23 6.97
C THR A 160 16.04 2.60 7.19
N PHE A 161 15.41 2.82 8.35
CA PHE A 161 14.68 4.05 8.68
C PHE A 161 15.19 4.69 9.99
N PRO A 162 16.47 5.07 10.09
CA PRO A 162 17.05 5.58 11.34
C PRO A 162 16.37 6.88 11.81
N HIS A 163 15.98 7.74 10.86
CA HIS A 163 15.26 9.00 11.12
C HIS A 163 13.81 8.80 11.61
N ARG A 164 13.28 7.57 11.59
CA ARG A 164 11.93 7.22 12.06
C ARG A 164 11.95 6.47 13.39
N ARG A 165 13.10 6.43 14.08
CA ARG A 165 13.27 5.69 15.34
C ARG A 165 12.23 6.08 16.39
N ASP A 166 11.98 7.37 16.59
CA ASP A 166 10.97 7.83 17.55
C ASP A 166 9.57 7.38 17.16
N ALA A 167 9.23 7.41 15.86
CA ALA A 167 7.97 6.89 15.36
C ALA A 167 7.85 5.37 15.58
N THR A 168 8.94 4.62 15.40
CA THR A 168 8.99 3.19 15.74
C THR A 168 8.70 2.97 17.22
N ILE A 169 9.35 3.72 18.12
CA ILE A 169 9.13 3.62 19.56
C ILE A 169 7.66 3.91 19.90
N LEU A 170 7.07 4.97 19.34
CA LEU A 170 5.66 5.29 19.56
C LEU A 170 4.72 4.17 19.12
N MET A 171 4.95 3.55 17.97
CA MET A 171 4.16 2.40 17.51
C MET A 171 4.31 1.19 18.45
N LEU A 172 5.53 0.92 18.95
CA LEU A 172 5.75 -0.15 19.91
C LEU A 172 5.09 0.15 21.26
N GLU A 173 5.11 1.40 21.73
CA GLU A 173 4.42 1.81 22.95
C GLU A 173 2.90 1.66 22.83
N GLN A 174 2.33 1.96 21.65
CA GLN A 174 0.92 1.66 21.36
C GLN A 174 0.65 0.15 21.41
N ALA A 175 1.49 -0.68 20.79
CA ALA A 175 1.36 -2.14 20.81
C ALA A 175 1.53 -2.76 22.21
N ARG A 176 2.33 -2.14 23.08
CA ARG A 176 2.56 -2.58 24.46
C ARG A 176 1.27 -2.64 25.28
N GLN A 177 0.28 -1.81 24.94
CA GLN A 177 -1.03 -1.83 25.58
C GLN A 177 -1.79 -3.15 25.35
N ALA A 178 -1.55 -3.81 24.22
CA ALA A 178 -2.19 -5.10 23.89
C ALA A 178 -1.41 -6.30 24.46
N ASP A 179 -0.08 -6.24 24.48
CA ASP A 179 0.77 -7.28 25.08
C ASP A 179 2.13 -6.72 25.50
N SER A 180 2.28 -6.46 26.79
CA SER A 180 3.52 -5.91 27.32
C SER A 180 4.70 -6.87 27.21
N ASN A 181 4.46 -8.18 27.42
CA ASN A 181 5.52 -9.17 27.46
C ASN A 181 6.14 -9.40 26.07
N ALA A 182 5.30 -9.42 25.03
CA ALA A 182 5.78 -9.57 23.66
C ALA A 182 6.55 -8.34 23.15
N ILE A 183 6.18 -7.14 23.60
CA ILE A 183 6.64 -5.88 23.01
C ILE A 183 7.75 -5.19 23.81
N ALA A 184 7.84 -5.38 25.12
CA ALA A 184 8.89 -4.77 25.95
C ALA A 184 10.32 -5.04 25.43
N PRO A 185 10.68 -6.24 24.95
CA PRO A 185 12.01 -6.49 24.38
C PRO A 185 12.28 -5.66 23.11
N LEU A 186 11.26 -5.44 22.28
CA LEU A 186 11.36 -4.63 21.07
C LEU A 186 11.58 -3.15 21.39
N ILE A 187 10.92 -2.63 22.43
CA ILE A 187 11.11 -1.26 22.90
C ILE A 187 12.52 -1.07 23.44
N ALA A 188 13.03 -2.01 24.23
CA ALA A 188 14.39 -1.95 24.75
C ALA A 188 15.42 -1.88 23.61
N MET A 189 15.25 -2.70 22.59
CA MET A 189 16.08 -2.66 21.38
C MET A 189 15.90 -1.37 20.57
N ALA A 190 14.67 -0.86 20.45
CA ALA A 190 14.43 0.41 19.78
C ALA A 190 14.98 1.61 20.57
N LYS A 191 15.29 1.49 21.86
CA LYS A 191 15.94 2.52 22.66
C LYS A 191 17.47 2.38 22.72
N SER A 192 18.04 1.21 22.39
CA SER A 192 19.50 1.00 22.42
C SER A 192 20.22 1.68 21.26
N LEU A 193 21.31 2.39 21.51
CA LEU A 193 22.13 3.00 20.46
C LEU A 193 22.75 1.95 19.51
N ASP A 194 22.99 0.74 20.02
CA ASP A 194 23.52 -0.38 19.27
C ASP A 194 22.38 -1.25 18.71
N ILE A 195 22.30 -1.37 17.37
CA ILE A 195 21.31 -2.19 16.68
C ILE A 195 21.99 -3.52 16.33
N PRO A 196 21.45 -4.67 16.75
CA PRO A 196 22.10 -5.96 16.52
C PRO A 196 22.36 -6.21 15.03
N PRO A 197 23.51 -6.80 14.66
CA PRO A 197 23.85 -7.08 13.27
C PRO A 197 22.82 -8.02 12.63
N ALA A 198 22.59 -7.85 11.33
CA ALA A 198 21.72 -8.76 10.59
C ALA A 198 22.34 -10.17 10.61
N ALA A 199 21.63 -11.15 11.17
CA ALA A 199 21.97 -12.55 10.92
C ALA A 199 21.63 -12.82 9.44
N PHE A 200 22.62 -12.67 8.56
CA PHE A 200 22.48 -13.03 7.15
C PHE A 200 22.30 -14.55 7.08
N ARG A 201 21.03 -15.00 7.02
CA ARG A 201 20.74 -16.39 6.69
C ARG A 201 20.60 -16.45 5.18
N GLU A 202 21.68 -16.89 4.52
CA GLU A 202 21.62 -17.44 3.17
C GLU A 202 20.50 -18.49 3.15
N ARG A 203 19.49 -18.25 2.32
CA ARG A 203 18.49 -19.22 1.90
C ARG A 203 18.30 -19.09 0.42
#